data_AF-A0A8H3VIH9-F1
#
_entry.id   AF-A0A8H3VIH9-F1
#
_cell.length_a   1.000
_cell.length_b   1.000
_cell.length_c   1.000
_cell.angle_alpha   90.00
_cell.angle_beta   90.00
_cell.angle_gamma   90.00
#
_symmetry.space_group_name_H-M   'P 1'
#
loop_
_entity.id
_entity.type
_entity.pdbx_description
1 polymer ?
#
loop_
_entity_poly.entity_id
_entity_poly.type
_entity_poly.pdbx_seq_one_letter_code
_entity_poly.pdbx_strand_id
1 'polypeptide(L)'
;MPLRELVPGDTNGFPKVDIVAIHGLNPSNSRDHAYDTWSKETADGSSRLWLRDDLPSVAKDARIFLYSYDSFPALTQTKKRFTDEANILLSCLEAERDEEPDRPLIFIAHSLGGILVKQAIVSAFNNPHHNAIRDSTRGLVFFATPHDGGNKKLVTLGATVAGIVNLVSRSASNDIIQAVTSGSLYADTLYDNWVHRLADCPIVSFYEGCGNIVSKKSATFGLPGSMENVVRLEADHSNICRFDTGLQADLDNYKLVRTNVIRLYKQAIGQRLPDLPIMVPTVSSCAGEAVGSEKFSQEDNKCIRDLCITDPRLDKERIEKTKGGLDQGSYRWILEHPDFQRWRDNHETRLLWITGDPGKGKTILLCGIIHELEKLDAKTHLSYFFLQATNSRINTAIAVLRGLIYLLVDQQPLLILYVRKKYDPFGESLFDNTNAWTALVGIITNILQDPNLYNTYLIIDALDECVLGLSELLDFLIKTSLISPCIKWVLSNRNWPDIEEKLRRAGNKVGLCLELNAKSISEAISTFIEHKTQELVK
;
A
#
# COMPACT_ATOMS: atom_id res chain seq x y z
N MET A 1 8.41 -5.75 -36.51
CA MET A 1 7.73 -5.33 -35.26
C MET A 1 8.69 -5.58 -34.09
N PRO A 2 8.74 -4.69 -33.07
CA PRO A 2 9.60 -4.87 -31.88
C PRO A 2 9.13 -5.99 -30.94
N LEU A 3 7.85 -6.37 -31.02
CA LEU A 3 7.29 -7.55 -30.37
C LEU A 3 7.51 -8.78 -31.27
N ARG A 4 8.11 -9.85 -30.73
CA ARG A 4 8.36 -11.10 -31.45
C ARG A 4 7.75 -12.28 -30.71
N GLU A 5 6.99 -13.10 -31.41
CA GLU A 5 6.51 -14.36 -30.87
C GLU A 5 7.66 -15.37 -30.74
N LEU A 6 7.85 -15.91 -29.54
CA LEU A 6 8.79 -17.00 -29.26
C LEU A 6 8.11 -18.36 -29.31
N VAL A 7 6.86 -18.42 -28.84
CA VAL A 7 6.07 -19.64 -28.68
C VAL A 7 4.60 -19.34 -29.01
N PRO A 8 3.95 -20.09 -29.92
CA PRO A 8 2.55 -19.85 -30.31
C PRO A 8 1.51 -20.43 -29.31
N GLY A 9 1.90 -21.42 -28.50
CA GLY A 9 1.02 -22.20 -27.61
C GLY A 9 0.57 -23.54 -28.22
N ASP A 10 0.40 -24.57 -27.38
CA ASP A 10 0.20 -25.98 -27.80
C ASP A 10 -1.25 -26.36 -28.20
N THR A 11 -2.27 -25.54 -27.89
CA THR A 11 -3.68 -25.92 -28.03
C THR A 11 -4.25 -25.70 -29.42
N ASN A 12 -4.01 -26.59 -30.40
CA ASN A 12 -4.72 -26.60 -31.71
C ASN A 12 -4.94 -25.20 -32.36
N GLY A 13 -4.02 -24.25 -32.14
CA GLY A 13 -4.11 -22.87 -32.65
C GLY A 13 -4.75 -21.80 -31.73
N PHE A 14 -5.18 -22.10 -30.51
CA PHE A 14 -5.85 -21.14 -29.60
C PHE A 14 -5.15 -21.03 -28.24
N PRO A 15 -4.15 -20.15 -28.09
CA PRO A 15 -3.54 -19.87 -26.79
C PRO A 15 -4.54 -19.22 -25.82
N LYS A 16 -4.38 -19.50 -24.52
CA LYS A 16 -5.29 -19.03 -23.45
C LYS A 16 -4.75 -17.85 -22.66
N VAL A 17 -3.43 -17.63 -22.69
CA VAL A 17 -2.73 -16.53 -22.01
C VAL A 17 -1.65 -16.02 -22.94
N ASP A 18 -1.44 -14.71 -22.97
CA ASP A 18 -0.23 -14.12 -23.53
C ASP A 18 0.75 -13.77 -22.41
N ILE A 19 2.02 -14.12 -22.58
CA ILE A 19 3.12 -13.72 -21.69
C ILE A 19 4.08 -12.85 -22.49
N VAL A 20 4.39 -11.65 -22.00
CA VAL A 20 5.29 -10.71 -22.68
C VAL A 20 6.51 -10.46 -21.83
N ALA A 21 7.69 -10.82 -22.34
CA ALA A 21 8.97 -10.57 -21.69
C ALA A 21 9.63 -9.28 -22.20
N ILE A 22 10.08 -8.42 -21.30
CA ILE A 22 10.67 -7.10 -21.59
C ILE A 22 12.03 -6.97 -20.93
N HIS A 23 13.07 -6.69 -21.74
CA HIS A 23 14.44 -6.56 -21.26
C HIS A 23 14.72 -5.24 -20.53
N GLY A 24 15.86 -5.21 -19.82
CA GLY A 24 16.38 -4.04 -19.15
C GLY A 24 17.16 -3.09 -20.06
N LEU A 25 18.17 -2.44 -19.49
CA LEU A 25 19.02 -1.49 -20.19
C LEU A 25 19.99 -2.19 -21.18
N ASN A 26 20.00 -1.72 -22.43
CA ASN A 26 20.85 -2.12 -23.55
C ASN A 26 21.86 -1.01 -23.92
N PRO A 27 22.93 -0.79 -23.13
CA PRO A 27 23.83 0.34 -23.34
C PRO A 27 24.81 0.12 -24.49
N SER A 28 25.05 -1.14 -24.89
CA SER A 28 25.88 -1.48 -26.04
C SER A 28 25.11 -1.48 -27.36
N ASN A 29 23.81 -1.18 -27.32
CA ASN A 29 22.88 -1.23 -28.45
C ASN A 29 22.98 -2.56 -29.22
N SER A 30 23.15 -3.67 -28.49
CA SER A 30 23.18 -5.01 -29.08
C SER A 30 21.80 -5.34 -29.64
N ARG A 31 21.75 -5.85 -30.87
CA ARG A 31 20.49 -6.29 -31.51
C ARG A 31 19.89 -7.52 -30.84
N ASP A 32 20.73 -8.32 -30.17
CA ASP A 32 20.34 -9.56 -29.51
C ASP A 32 20.13 -9.37 -28.01
N HIS A 33 20.27 -8.14 -27.49
CA HIS A 33 20.16 -7.85 -26.06
C HIS A 33 18.87 -8.39 -25.44
N ALA A 34 17.74 -8.27 -26.15
CA ALA A 34 16.47 -8.81 -25.70
C ALA A 34 16.53 -10.32 -25.45
N TYR A 35 17.21 -11.07 -26.33
CA TYR A 35 17.42 -12.51 -26.16
C TYR A 35 18.44 -12.80 -25.07
N ASP A 36 19.56 -12.07 -25.06
CA ASP A 36 20.65 -12.23 -24.10
C ASP A 36 20.21 -12.01 -22.65
N THR A 37 19.27 -11.09 -22.39
CA THR A 37 18.71 -10.84 -21.04
C THR A 37 18.16 -12.11 -20.41
N TRP A 38 17.57 -12.99 -21.21
CA TRP A 38 16.86 -14.19 -20.75
C TRP A 38 17.57 -15.50 -21.14
N SER A 39 18.79 -15.41 -21.67
CA SER A 39 19.52 -16.56 -22.16
C SER A 39 20.80 -16.83 -21.36
N LYS A 40 21.16 -18.11 -21.27
CA LYS A 40 22.45 -18.55 -20.73
C LYS A 40 23.05 -19.58 -21.67
N GLU A 41 24.36 -19.50 -21.88
CA GLU A 41 25.11 -20.52 -22.61
C GLU A 41 25.11 -21.83 -21.81
N THR A 42 24.78 -22.95 -22.46
CA THR A 42 24.79 -24.28 -21.88
C THR A 42 26.18 -24.93 -22.02
N ALA A 43 26.41 -26.01 -21.28
CA ALA A 43 27.71 -26.71 -21.27
C ALA A 43 28.17 -27.24 -22.65
N ASP A 44 27.24 -27.41 -23.60
CA ASP A 44 27.49 -27.82 -24.99
C ASP A 44 27.70 -26.62 -25.95
N GLY A 45 27.74 -25.38 -25.44
CA GLY A 45 27.94 -24.16 -26.21
C GLY A 45 26.68 -23.62 -26.90
N SER A 46 25.50 -24.23 -26.67
CA SER A 46 24.23 -23.70 -27.17
C SER A 46 23.69 -22.57 -26.28
N SER A 47 22.81 -21.71 -26.79
CA SER A 47 22.16 -20.67 -25.99
C SER A 47 20.77 -21.13 -25.57
N ARG A 48 20.56 -21.31 -24.26
CA ARG A 48 19.27 -21.67 -23.68
C ARG A 48 18.49 -20.43 -23.29
N LEU A 49 17.37 -20.22 -23.98
CA LEU A 49 16.39 -19.17 -23.72
C LEU A 49 15.24 -19.79 -22.94
N TRP A 50 15.25 -19.66 -21.60
CA TRP A 50 14.31 -20.43 -20.76
C TRP A 50 12.84 -20.10 -20.99
N LEU A 51 12.54 -18.89 -21.49
CA LEU A 51 11.20 -18.47 -21.90
C LEU A 51 10.66 -19.32 -23.06
N ARG A 52 11.52 -19.75 -23.98
CA ARG A 52 11.17 -20.60 -25.14
C ARG A 52 11.37 -22.08 -24.85
N ASP A 53 12.48 -22.41 -24.20
CA ASP A 53 12.97 -23.78 -24.13
C ASP A 53 12.38 -24.57 -22.94
N ASP A 54 11.97 -23.89 -21.86
CA ASP A 54 11.51 -24.56 -20.64
C ASP A 54 10.10 -24.16 -20.20
N LEU A 55 9.75 -22.87 -20.28
CA LEU A 55 8.46 -22.36 -19.81
C LEU A 55 7.24 -23.03 -20.49
N PRO A 56 7.27 -23.36 -21.80
CA PRO A 56 6.16 -24.05 -22.45
C PRO A 56 5.86 -25.43 -21.87
N SER A 57 6.84 -26.12 -21.26
CA SER A 57 6.62 -27.43 -20.63
C SER A 57 5.60 -27.39 -19.48
N VAL A 58 5.38 -26.21 -18.91
CA VAL A 58 4.50 -25.97 -17.75
C VAL A 58 3.38 -24.97 -18.00
N ALA A 59 3.53 -24.12 -19.01
CA ALA A 59 2.55 -23.16 -19.47
C ALA A 59 2.21 -23.44 -20.94
N LYS A 60 1.75 -24.67 -21.22
CA LYS A 60 1.54 -25.18 -22.58
C LYS A 60 0.61 -24.31 -23.42
N ASP A 61 -0.43 -23.75 -22.81
CA ASP A 61 -1.42 -22.92 -23.49
C ASP A 61 -1.02 -21.42 -23.55
N ALA A 62 0.22 -21.08 -23.16
CA ALA A 62 0.70 -19.71 -23.19
C ALA A 62 1.37 -19.39 -24.54
N ARG A 63 0.93 -18.29 -25.16
CA ARG A 63 1.68 -17.65 -26.23
C ARG A 63 2.69 -16.70 -25.61
N ILE A 64 3.96 -16.82 -25.98
CA ILE A 64 5.06 -16.10 -25.32
C ILE A 64 5.70 -15.15 -26.32
N PHE A 65 5.78 -13.88 -25.94
CA PHE A 65 6.41 -12.83 -26.71
C PHE A 65 7.67 -12.30 -26.02
N LEU A 66 8.60 -11.83 -26.83
CA LEU A 66 9.75 -11.03 -26.42
C LEU A 66 9.64 -9.66 -27.06
N TYR A 67 9.63 -8.61 -26.23
CA TYR A 67 9.62 -7.23 -26.69
C TYR A 67 11.02 -6.63 -26.63
N SER A 68 11.47 -6.08 -27.76
CA SER A 68 12.75 -5.40 -27.91
C SER A 68 12.55 -3.91 -28.16
N TYR A 69 13.15 -3.05 -27.35
CA TYR A 69 13.08 -1.59 -27.49
C TYR A 69 14.44 -0.94 -27.33
N ASP A 70 14.60 0.27 -27.86
CA ASP A 70 15.82 1.03 -27.68
C ASP A 70 15.83 1.71 -26.31
N SER A 71 16.24 0.96 -25.30
CA SER A 71 16.26 1.41 -23.91
C SER A 71 17.19 2.61 -23.64
N PHE A 72 18.16 2.91 -24.51
CA PHE A 72 19.19 3.91 -24.24
C PHE A 72 18.75 5.36 -24.57
N PRO A 73 18.17 5.67 -25.75
CA PRO A 73 17.45 6.92 -25.98
C PRO A 73 16.24 7.10 -25.06
N ALA A 74 15.59 5.99 -24.67
CA ALA A 74 14.50 6.00 -23.71
C ALA A 74 14.97 6.45 -22.30
N LEU A 75 16.24 6.26 -21.96
CA LEU A 75 16.87 6.73 -20.71
C LEU A 75 17.41 8.16 -20.76
N THR A 76 17.90 8.60 -21.92
CA THR A 76 18.72 9.81 -22.04
C THR A 76 17.94 11.03 -22.55
N GLN A 77 16.69 10.83 -22.98
CA GLN A 77 15.85 11.88 -23.55
C GLN A 77 14.60 12.17 -22.69
N THR A 78 13.73 13.08 -23.16
CA THR A 78 12.58 13.60 -22.40
C THR A 78 11.55 12.52 -22.07
N LYS A 79 10.76 12.73 -20.99
CA LYS A 79 9.60 11.90 -20.57
C LYS A 79 8.67 11.48 -21.71
N LYS A 80 8.55 12.35 -22.73
CA LYS A 80 7.75 12.12 -23.92
C LYS A 80 8.19 10.88 -24.69
N ARG A 81 9.49 10.69 -24.95
CA ARG A 81 9.97 9.54 -25.73
C ARG A 81 9.77 8.21 -25.01
N PHE A 82 9.93 8.16 -23.70
CA PHE A 82 9.65 6.93 -22.95
C PHE A 82 8.15 6.58 -22.95
N THR A 83 7.29 7.61 -22.93
CA THR A 83 5.84 7.43 -23.14
C THR A 83 5.55 6.93 -24.55
N ASP A 84 6.26 7.43 -25.56
CA ASP A 84 6.14 6.97 -26.95
C ASP A 84 6.54 5.48 -27.06
N GLU A 85 7.65 5.05 -26.44
CA GLU A 85 8.05 3.63 -26.39
C GLU A 85 7.01 2.74 -25.71
N ALA A 86 6.40 3.22 -24.62
CA ALA A 86 5.32 2.51 -23.94
C ALA A 86 4.07 2.39 -24.82
N ASN A 87 3.74 3.44 -25.58
CA ASN A 87 2.61 3.41 -26.52
C ASN A 87 2.90 2.52 -27.74
N ILE A 88 4.17 2.41 -28.18
CA ILE A 88 4.59 1.45 -29.22
C ILE A 88 4.38 0.01 -28.72
N LEU A 89 4.76 -0.30 -27.47
CA LEU A 89 4.49 -1.60 -26.85
C LEU A 89 2.97 -1.92 -26.87
N LEU A 90 2.13 -0.98 -26.41
CA LEU A 90 0.67 -1.16 -26.41
C LEU A 90 0.13 -1.39 -27.83
N SER A 91 0.56 -0.58 -28.80
CA SER A 91 0.12 -0.71 -30.20
C SER A 91 0.53 -2.05 -30.81
N CYS A 92 1.73 -2.56 -30.46
CA CYS A 92 2.16 -3.87 -30.92
C CYS A 92 1.32 -5.00 -30.32
N LEU A 93 0.99 -4.89 -29.03
CA LEU A 93 0.14 -5.87 -28.36
C LEU A 93 -1.27 -5.88 -28.94
N GLU A 94 -1.84 -4.72 -29.21
CA GLU A 94 -3.16 -4.60 -29.85
C GLU A 94 -3.19 -5.29 -31.22
N ALA A 95 -2.16 -5.06 -32.05
CA ALA A 95 -2.07 -5.71 -33.35
C ALA A 95 -1.96 -7.24 -33.27
N GLU A 96 -1.21 -7.78 -32.31
CA GLU A 96 -1.07 -9.23 -32.09
C GLU A 96 -2.30 -9.87 -31.41
N ARG A 97 -3.24 -9.05 -30.93
CA ARG A 97 -4.41 -9.45 -30.13
C ARG A 97 -5.73 -8.99 -30.73
N ASP A 98 -5.73 -8.49 -31.97
CA ASP A 98 -6.91 -7.94 -32.63
C ASP A 98 -8.10 -8.92 -32.63
N GLU A 99 -7.82 -10.21 -32.89
CA GLU A 99 -8.83 -11.28 -32.89
C GLU A 99 -9.27 -11.70 -31.47
N GLU A 100 -8.42 -11.53 -30.46
CA GLU A 100 -8.63 -12.03 -29.09
C GLU A 100 -8.18 -10.99 -28.03
N PRO A 101 -8.83 -9.81 -28.00
CA PRO A 101 -8.37 -8.65 -27.23
C PRO A 101 -8.42 -8.87 -25.72
N ASP A 102 -9.31 -9.73 -25.24
CA ASP A 102 -9.55 -10.00 -23.81
C ASP A 102 -8.70 -11.13 -23.24
N ARG A 103 -7.86 -11.79 -24.07
CA ARG A 103 -7.04 -12.93 -23.62
C ARG A 103 -6.15 -12.52 -22.44
N PRO A 104 -6.17 -13.23 -21.30
CA PRO A 104 -5.35 -12.87 -20.14
C PRO A 104 -3.88 -12.61 -20.48
N LEU A 105 -3.33 -11.52 -19.94
CA LEU A 105 -2.01 -11.00 -20.24
C LEU A 105 -1.13 -10.97 -18.99
N ILE A 106 0.09 -11.48 -19.10
CA ILE A 106 1.11 -11.44 -18.04
C ILE A 106 2.37 -10.74 -18.56
N PHE A 107 2.87 -9.76 -17.81
CA PHE A 107 4.14 -9.12 -18.10
C PHE A 107 5.27 -9.69 -17.26
N ILE A 108 6.41 -9.94 -17.89
CA ILE A 108 7.67 -10.31 -17.23
C ILE A 108 8.72 -9.28 -17.63
N ALA A 109 9.23 -8.52 -16.68
CA ALA A 109 10.10 -7.39 -16.98
C ALA A 109 11.35 -7.37 -16.10
N HIS A 110 12.48 -6.99 -16.69
CA HIS A 110 13.75 -6.82 -15.99
C HIS A 110 14.16 -5.35 -15.91
N SER A 111 14.65 -4.92 -14.76
CA SER A 111 15.33 -3.63 -14.59
C SER A 111 14.49 -2.47 -15.16
N LEU A 112 15.04 -1.63 -16.03
CA LEU A 112 14.29 -0.53 -16.68
C LEU A 112 13.04 -0.99 -17.45
N GLY A 113 13.03 -2.20 -18.00
CA GLY A 113 11.87 -2.76 -18.69
C GLY A 113 10.63 -2.78 -17.81
N GLY A 114 10.80 -2.95 -16.48
CA GLY A 114 9.68 -2.88 -15.54
C GLY A 114 9.12 -1.47 -15.36
N ILE A 115 9.95 -0.42 -15.54
CA ILE A 115 9.48 0.97 -15.60
C ILE A 115 8.68 1.19 -16.89
N LEU A 116 9.09 0.60 -18.01
CA LEU A 116 8.37 0.69 -19.27
C LEU A 116 6.98 0.06 -19.16
N VAL A 117 6.88 -1.12 -18.55
CA VAL A 117 5.60 -1.78 -18.28
C VAL A 117 4.69 -0.91 -17.43
N LYS A 118 5.21 -0.28 -16.35
CA LYS A 118 4.41 0.64 -15.54
C LYS A 118 3.90 1.83 -16.35
N GLN A 119 4.76 2.44 -17.17
CA GLN A 119 4.35 3.54 -18.04
C GLN A 119 3.29 3.08 -19.06
N ALA A 120 3.43 1.89 -19.63
CA ALA A 120 2.44 1.32 -20.55
C ALA A 120 1.08 1.10 -19.86
N ILE A 121 1.08 0.59 -18.63
CA ILE A 121 -0.15 0.44 -17.84
C ILE A 121 -0.78 1.81 -17.56
N VAL A 122 0.01 2.81 -17.13
CA VAL A 122 -0.50 4.18 -16.91
C VAL A 122 -1.08 4.77 -18.20
N SER A 123 -0.38 4.63 -19.34
CA SER A 123 -0.88 5.03 -20.65
C SER A 123 -2.19 4.31 -20.99
N ALA A 124 -2.31 3.02 -20.67
CA ALA A 124 -3.52 2.24 -20.91
C ALA A 124 -4.72 2.68 -20.05
N PHE A 125 -4.48 3.14 -18.82
CA PHE A 125 -5.53 3.74 -17.99
C PHE A 125 -5.99 5.11 -18.47
N ASN A 126 -5.11 5.88 -19.11
CA ASN A 126 -5.38 7.25 -19.52
C ASN A 126 -5.95 7.35 -20.95
N ASN A 127 -5.89 6.27 -21.73
CA ASN A 127 -6.38 6.22 -23.10
C ASN A 127 -7.34 5.04 -23.31
N PRO A 128 -8.64 5.28 -23.56
CA PRO A 128 -9.62 4.23 -23.77
C PRO A 128 -9.31 3.24 -24.91
N HIS A 129 -8.47 3.63 -25.88
CA HIS A 129 -8.03 2.72 -26.94
C HIS A 129 -7.37 1.45 -26.39
N HIS A 130 -6.68 1.56 -25.24
CA HIS A 130 -5.92 0.48 -24.64
C HIS A 130 -6.68 -0.26 -23.51
N ASN A 131 -8.01 -0.08 -23.40
CA ASN A 131 -8.82 -0.71 -22.35
C ASN A 131 -8.70 -2.24 -22.34
N ALA A 132 -8.64 -2.87 -23.52
CA ALA A 132 -8.49 -4.33 -23.62
C ALA A 132 -7.20 -4.82 -22.95
N ILE A 133 -6.07 -4.14 -23.19
CA ILE A 133 -4.79 -4.45 -22.54
C ILE A 133 -4.88 -4.23 -21.03
N ARG A 134 -5.50 -3.12 -20.60
CA ARG A 134 -5.72 -2.81 -19.18
C ARG A 134 -6.53 -3.92 -18.48
N ASP A 135 -7.67 -4.30 -19.02
CA ASP A 135 -8.64 -5.20 -18.39
C ASP A 135 -8.22 -6.68 -18.46
N SER A 136 -7.41 -7.03 -19.47
CA SER A 136 -6.87 -8.37 -19.63
C SER A 136 -5.55 -8.60 -18.87
N THR A 137 -4.91 -7.57 -18.30
CA THR A 137 -3.68 -7.74 -17.52
C THR A 137 -3.97 -8.47 -16.21
N ARG A 138 -3.48 -9.71 -16.06
CA ARG A 138 -3.74 -10.60 -14.91
C ARG A 138 -2.51 -10.94 -14.07
N GLY A 139 -1.32 -10.50 -14.45
CA GLY A 139 -0.14 -10.71 -13.62
C GLY A 139 1.07 -9.89 -14.04
N LEU A 140 1.88 -9.50 -13.06
CA LEU A 140 3.12 -8.75 -13.27
C LEU A 140 4.29 -9.46 -12.59
N VAL A 141 5.40 -9.59 -13.29
CA VAL A 141 6.63 -10.17 -12.77
C VAL A 141 7.77 -9.19 -13.00
N PHE A 142 8.43 -8.78 -11.92
CA PHE A 142 9.55 -7.84 -11.97
C PHE A 142 10.83 -8.49 -11.48
N PHE A 143 11.89 -8.43 -12.29
CA PHE A 143 13.24 -8.82 -11.94
C PHE A 143 14.08 -7.58 -11.70
N ALA A 144 14.54 -7.36 -10.46
CA ALA A 144 15.41 -6.25 -10.07
C ALA A 144 14.97 -4.89 -10.67
N THR A 145 13.66 -4.62 -10.69
CA THR A 145 13.12 -3.36 -11.24
C THR A 145 13.09 -2.31 -10.14
N PRO A 146 13.73 -1.14 -10.29
CA PRO A 146 13.66 -0.11 -9.27
C PRO A 146 12.26 0.53 -9.22
N HIS A 147 11.68 0.73 -8.04
CA HIS A 147 10.30 1.19 -7.87
C HIS A 147 10.17 2.49 -7.05
N ASP A 148 11.23 2.94 -6.39
CA ASP A 148 11.20 4.13 -5.53
C ASP A 148 11.24 5.46 -6.34
N GLY A 149 10.18 6.29 -6.33
CA GLY A 149 10.15 7.63 -6.97
C GLY A 149 9.39 8.68 -6.14
N GLY A 150 9.99 9.84 -5.85
CA GLY A 150 9.44 10.92 -5.00
C GLY A 150 10.53 11.92 -4.55
N ASN A 151 10.22 13.11 -4.00
CA ASN A 151 11.22 14.21 -3.87
C ASN A 151 12.55 13.90 -3.13
N LYS A 152 12.59 13.01 -2.12
CA LYS A 152 13.86 12.48 -1.54
C LYS A 152 14.32 11.15 -2.19
N LYS A 153 13.41 10.47 -2.91
CA LYS A 153 13.60 9.18 -3.59
C LYS A 153 14.09 9.30 -5.05
N LEU A 154 13.91 10.45 -5.71
CA LEU A 154 14.42 10.71 -7.07
C LEU A 154 15.94 10.63 -7.12
N VAL A 155 16.60 11.13 -6.07
CA VAL A 155 18.06 11.00 -5.88
C VAL A 155 18.44 9.52 -5.72
N THR A 156 17.63 8.72 -5.02
CA THR A 156 17.85 7.28 -4.86
C THR A 156 17.64 6.51 -6.16
N LEU A 157 16.58 6.81 -6.92
CA LEU A 157 16.33 6.21 -8.23
C LEU A 157 17.45 6.56 -9.22
N GLY A 158 17.87 7.83 -9.26
CA GLY A 158 19.01 8.26 -10.07
C GLY A 158 20.29 7.49 -9.72
N ALA A 159 20.58 7.31 -8.43
CA ALA A 159 21.71 6.50 -7.99
C ALA A 159 21.58 5.01 -8.37
N THR A 160 20.38 4.42 -8.25
CA THR A 160 20.12 3.03 -8.64
C THR A 160 20.27 2.85 -10.16
N VAL A 161 19.67 3.73 -10.96
CA VAL A 161 19.78 3.65 -12.42
C VAL A 161 21.22 3.92 -12.86
N ALA A 162 21.95 4.83 -12.21
CA ALA A 162 23.39 5.01 -12.44
C ALA A 162 24.20 3.74 -12.11
N GLY A 163 23.86 3.03 -11.03
CA GLY A 163 24.45 1.73 -10.69
C GLY A 163 24.21 0.68 -11.78
N ILE A 164 22.98 0.61 -12.31
CA ILE A 164 22.63 -0.27 -13.44
C ILE A 164 23.44 0.11 -14.68
N VAL A 165 23.49 1.40 -15.04
CA VAL A 165 24.26 1.90 -16.19
C VAL A 165 25.74 1.53 -16.06
N ASN A 166 26.35 1.71 -14.89
CA ASN A 166 27.76 1.36 -14.65
C ASN A 166 28.04 -0.14 -14.74
N LEU A 167 27.09 -0.98 -14.32
CA LEU A 167 27.24 -2.43 -14.38
C LEU A 167 27.12 -2.95 -15.82
N VAL A 168 26.18 -2.41 -16.60
CA VAL A 168 25.96 -2.88 -17.99
C VAL A 168 26.88 -2.16 -18.99
N SER A 169 27.37 -0.96 -18.68
CA SER A 169 28.27 -0.17 -19.52
C SER A 169 29.60 0.11 -18.80
N ARG A 170 30.65 -0.63 -19.17
CA ARG A 170 32.03 -0.44 -18.64
C ARG A 170 32.64 0.93 -19.01
N SER A 171 31.96 1.75 -19.81
CA SER A 171 32.44 3.02 -20.35
C SER A 171 31.31 4.03 -20.59
N ALA A 172 30.29 4.06 -19.72
CA ALA A 172 29.27 5.11 -19.81
C ALA A 172 29.91 6.50 -19.59
N SER A 173 29.72 7.41 -20.53
CA SER A 173 30.11 8.81 -20.38
C SER A 173 29.40 9.45 -19.19
N ASN A 174 30.09 10.37 -18.49
CA ASN A 174 29.51 11.13 -17.37
C ASN A 174 28.20 11.83 -17.75
N ASP A 175 28.04 12.24 -19.01
CA ASP A 175 26.82 12.87 -19.52
C ASP A 175 25.60 11.93 -19.48
N ILE A 176 25.79 10.61 -19.66
CA ILE A 176 24.71 9.61 -19.58
C ILE A 176 24.29 9.43 -18.13
N ILE A 177 25.26 9.28 -17.24
CA ILE A 177 25.03 9.18 -15.79
C ILE A 177 24.34 10.46 -15.31
N GLN A 178 24.76 11.62 -15.80
CA GLN A 178 24.18 12.91 -15.46
C GLN A 178 22.77 13.07 -16.05
N ALA A 179 22.49 12.62 -17.28
CA ALA A 179 21.15 12.66 -17.87
C ALA A 179 20.17 11.76 -17.09
N VAL A 180 20.61 10.57 -16.68
CA VAL A 180 19.82 9.64 -15.85
C VAL A 180 19.61 10.17 -14.43
N THR A 181 20.61 10.85 -13.85
CA THR A 181 20.56 11.40 -12.49
C THR A 181 19.76 12.70 -12.42
N SER A 182 19.87 13.55 -13.46
CA SER A 182 19.20 14.87 -13.56
C SER A 182 17.80 14.75 -14.14
N GLY A 183 17.62 13.84 -15.11
CA GLY A 183 16.35 13.45 -15.68
C GLY A 183 15.66 12.45 -14.80
N SER A 184 15.19 12.90 -13.63
CA SER A 184 14.43 12.15 -12.65
C SER A 184 13.04 11.68 -13.19
N LEU A 185 13.06 10.98 -14.32
CA LEU A 185 12.02 10.94 -15.37
C LEU A 185 10.70 10.28 -14.94
N TYR A 186 10.64 9.74 -13.73
CA TYR A 186 9.56 8.85 -13.33
C TYR A 186 9.04 9.14 -11.92
N ALA A 187 9.31 10.31 -11.35
CA ALA A 187 8.63 10.70 -10.10
C ALA A 187 7.11 10.66 -10.29
N ASP A 188 6.57 11.29 -11.33
CA ASP A 188 5.12 11.37 -11.55
C ASP A 188 4.52 10.01 -11.95
N THR A 189 5.17 9.24 -12.83
CA THR A 189 4.69 7.91 -13.26
C THR A 189 4.73 6.89 -12.13
N LEU A 190 5.67 7.03 -11.18
CA LEU A 190 5.73 6.23 -9.95
C LEU A 190 4.84 6.80 -8.83
N TYR A 191 4.40 8.07 -8.96
CA TYR A 191 3.50 8.76 -8.03
C TYR A 191 2.03 8.54 -8.40
N ASP A 192 1.72 8.33 -9.68
CA ASP A 192 0.40 7.90 -10.11
C ASP A 192 0.07 6.58 -9.42
N ASN A 193 -1.06 6.56 -8.74
CA ASN A 193 -1.60 5.46 -7.93
C ASN A 193 -1.99 4.24 -8.79
N TRP A 194 -1.11 3.77 -9.70
CA TRP A 194 -1.34 2.62 -10.60
C TRP A 194 -1.57 1.33 -9.82
N VAL A 195 -1.03 1.21 -8.61
CA VAL A 195 -1.30 0.09 -7.69
C VAL A 195 -2.79 0.04 -7.29
N HIS A 196 -3.43 1.19 -7.02
CA HIS A 196 -4.89 1.23 -6.75
C HIS A 196 -5.71 0.91 -8.00
N ARG A 197 -5.15 1.15 -9.19
CA ARG A 197 -5.81 0.88 -10.47
C ARG A 197 -5.72 -0.59 -10.88
N LEU A 198 -4.81 -1.37 -10.28
CA LEU A 198 -4.64 -2.80 -10.49
C LEU A 198 -5.02 -3.63 -9.25
N ALA A 199 -6.04 -3.20 -8.50
CA ALA A 199 -6.36 -3.71 -7.15
C ALA A 199 -6.45 -5.25 -7.01
N ASP A 200 -6.61 -5.99 -8.11
CA ASP A 200 -6.68 -7.46 -8.15
C ASP A 200 -5.57 -8.15 -8.98
N CYS A 201 -4.55 -7.41 -9.45
CA CYS A 201 -3.48 -7.96 -10.28
C CYS A 201 -2.31 -8.49 -9.41
N PRO A 202 -2.07 -9.81 -9.35
CA PRO A 202 -0.96 -10.36 -8.58
C PRO A 202 0.41 -9.99 -9.17
N ILE A 203 1.32 -9.60 -8.28
CA ILE A 203 2.67 -9.16 -8.57
C ILE A 203 3.66 -10.17 -7.98
N VAL A 204 4.73 -10.45 -8.73
CA VAL A 204 5.90 -11.18 -8.23
C VAL A 204 7.13 -10.30 -8.41
N SER A 205 7.84 -10.05 -7.31
CA SER A 205 9.04 -9.20 -7.29
C SER A 205 10.27 -10.03 -6.92
N PHE A 206 11.13 -10.28 -7.90
CA PHE A 206 12.42 -10.91 -7.71
C PHE A 206 13.49 -9.85 -7.44
N TYR A 207 14.22 -9.99 -6.32
CA TYR A 207 15.31 -9.07 -5.96
C TYR A 207 16.65 -9.78 -5.83
N GLU A 208 17.72 -9.02 -6.09
CA GLU A 208 19.11 -9.47 -6.08
C GLU A 208 19.51 -9.96 -4.68
N GLY A 209 19.99 -11.19 -4.60
CA GLY A 209 20.57 -11.77 -3.39
C GLY A 209 22.08 -11.62 -3.33
N CYS A 210 22.74 -11.47 -4.48
CA CYS A 210 24.18 -11.31 -4.59
C CYS A 210 24.47 -9.96 -5.27
N GLY A 211 24.72 -8.90 -4.52
CA GLY A 211 24.85 -7.54 -5.07
C GLY A 211 23.81 -6.61 -4.48
N ASN A 212 23.90 -5.32 -4.83
CA ASN A 212 23.03 -4.29 -4.26
C ASN A 212 22.80 -3.14 -5.24
N ILE A 213 22.75 -3.44 -6.54
CA ILE A 213 22.48 -2.43 -7.56
C ILE A 213 21.05 -1.93 -7.41
N VAL A 214 20.09 -2.87 -7.36
CA VAL A 214 18.71 -2.61 -6.95
C VAL A 214 18.46 -3.28 -5.60
N SER A 215 18.54 -2.50 -4.53
CA SER A 215 18.26 -3.00 -3.17
C SER A 215 16.87 -3.62 -3.06
N LYS A 216 16.66 -4.57 -2.15
CA LYS A 216 15.34 -5.18 -1.86
C LYS A 216 14.23 -4.13 -1.76
N LYS A 217 14.49 -3.02 -1.07
CA LYS A 217 13.52 -1.94 -0.87
C LYS A 217 13.13 -1.26 -2.19
N SER A 218 14.09 -1.08 -3.09
CA SER A 218 13.84 -0.51 -4.42
C SER A 218 13.19 -1.52 -5.36
N ALA A 219 13.54 -2.81 -5.24
CA ALA A 219 13.00 -3.90 -6.06
C ALA A 219 11.61 -4.39 -5.67
N THR A 220 10.99 -3.82 -4.62
CA THR A 220 9.70 -4.28 -4.07
C THR A 220 8.77 -3.11 -3.83
N PHE A 221 7.47 -3.38 -3.84
CA PHE A 221 6.44 -2.39 -3.55
C PHE A 221 6.13 -2.31 -2.05
N GLY A 222 6.39 -3.40 -1.32
CA GLY A 222 6.03 -3.52 0.09
C GLY A 222 4.52 -3.68 0.26
N LEU A 223 3.87 -4.33 -0.71
CA LEU A 223 2.45 -4.68 -0.68
C LEU A 223 2.24 -5.98 0.11
N PRO A 224 1.00 -6.32 0.52
CA PRO A 224 0.73 -7.56 1.23
C PRO A 224 1.06 -8.79 0.37
N GLY A 225 1.36 -9.92 1.02
CA GLY A 225 1.69 -11.18 0.33
C GLY A 225 0.58 -11.75 -0.55
N SER A 226 -0.67 -11.31 -0.35
CA SER A 226 -1.80 -11.61 -1.25
C SER A 226 -1.71 -10.91 -2.60
N MET A 227 -1.00 -9.78 -2.67
CA MET A 227 -0.87 -8.95 -3.86
C MET A 227 0.55 -8.97 -4.43
N GLU A 228 1.59 -8.92 -3.60
CA GLU A 228 2.99 -9.00 -4.03
C GLU A 228 3.70 -10.17 -3.35
N ASN A 229 4.16 -11.13 -4.15
CA ASN A 229 5.07 -12.15 -3.66
C ASN A 229 6.52 -11.71 -3.90
N VAL A 230 7.25 -11.46 -2.82
CA VAL A 230 8.64 -11.03 -2.86
C VAL A 230 9.56 -12.23 -2.73
N VAL A 231 10.43 -12.44 -3.71
CA VAL A 231 11.31 -13.61 -3.76
C VAL A 231 12.76 -13.16 -3.95
N ARG A 232 13.65 -13.64 -3.07
CA ARG A 232 15.10 -13.43 -3.23
C ARG A 232 15.65 -14.47 -4.19
N LEU A 233 16.49 -14.06 -5.13
CA LEU A 233 17.28 -14.97 -5.97
C LEU A 233 18.76 -14.80 -5.63
N GLU A 234 19.50 -15.89 -5.49
CA GLU A 234 20.96 -15.85 -5.28
C GLU A 234 21.66 -15.54 -6.60
N ALA A 235 21.49 -14.31 -7.07
CA ALA A 235 22.04 -13.77 -8.31
C ALA A 235 22.24 -12.25 -8.19
N ASP A 236 23.15 -11.72 -9.01
CA ASP A 236 23.37 -10.30 -9.20
C ASP A 236 22.47 -9.71 -10.29
N HIS A 237 22.48 -8.38 -10.43
CA HIS A 237 21.64 -7.68 -11.41
C HIS A 237 21.76 -8.22 -12.85
N SER A 238 22.96 -8.66 -13.25
CA SER A 238 23.25 -9.18 -14.59
C SER A 238 22.72 -10.58 -14.82
N ASN A 239 22.72 -11.41 -13.77
CA ASN A 239 22.42 -12.83 -13.87
C ASN A 239 21.02 -13.20 -13.33
N ILE A 240 20.29 -12.28 -12.70
CA ILE A 240 18.99 -12.55 -12.07
C ILE A 240 17.91 -13.13 -13.04
N CYS A 241 18.07 -12.94 -14.35
CA CYS A 241 17.17 -13.43 -15.40
C CYS A 241 17.71 -14.62 -16.20
N ARG A 242 18.93 -15.09 -15.89
CA ARG A 242 19.70 -16.06 -16.66
C ARG A 242 19.99 -17.27 -15.79
N PHE A 243 19.63 -18.47 -16.24
CA PHE A 243 19.72 -19.67 -15.42
C PHE A 243 20.61 -20.72 -16.06
N ASP A 244 21.83 -20.87 -15.54
CA ASP A 244 22.77 -21.90 -15.94
C ASP A 244 22.35 -23.27 -15.39
N THR A 245 22.13 -24.23 -16.29
CA THR A 245 21.75 -25.60 -15.88
C THR A 245 22.90 -26.37 -15.23
N GLY A 246 24.15 -25.90 -15.38
CA GLY A 246 25.33 -26.46 -14.74
C GLY A 246 25.58 -25.94 -13.31
N LEU A 247 24.87 -24.90 -12.87
CA LEU A 247 25.02 -24.30 -11.54
C LEU A 247 23.80 -24.59 -10.65
N GLN A 248 24.01 -25.23 -9.51
CA GLN A 248 22.91 -25.58 -8.59
C GLN A 248 22.13 -24.36 -8.10
N ALA A 249 22.83 -23.25 -7.82
CA ALA A 249 22.18 -22.00 -7.41
C ALA A 249 21.20 -21.47 -8.48
N ASP A 250 21.54 -21.60 -9.76
CA ASP A 250 20.69 -21.18 -10.87
C ASP A 250 19.52 -22.15 -11.11
N LEU A 251 19.71 -23.45 -10.87
CA LEU A 251 18.60 -24.41 -10.85
C LEU A 251 17.59 -24.11 -9.74
N ASP A 252 18.08 -23.74 -8.55
CA ASP A 252 17.23 -23.35 -7.42
C ASP A 252 16.52 -22.02 -7.68
N ASN A 253 17.24 -21.02 -8.21
CA ASN A 253 16.66 -19.74 -8.65
C ASN A 253 15.59 -19.96 -9.72
N TYR A 254 15.87 -20.78 -10.74
CA TYR A 254 14.92 -21.08 -11.79
C TYR A 254 13.69 -21.81 -11.26
N LYS A 255 13.84 -22.72 -10.29
CA LYS A 255 12.71 -23.38 -9.63
C LYS A 255 11.80 -22.38 -8.93
N LEU A 256 12.36 -21.38 -8.25
CA LEU A 256 11.60 -20.29 -7.62
C LEU A 256 10.87 -19.44 -8.65
N VAL A 257 11.55 -19.06 -9.73
CA VAL A 257 10.99 -18.28 -10.84
C VAL A 257 9.84 -19.03 -11.50
N ARG A 258 10.11 -20.25 -11.95
CA ARG A 258 9.13 -21.14 -12.59
C ARG A 258 7.90 -21.35 -11.73
N THR A 259 8.07 -21.61 -10.43
CA THR A 259 6.94 -21.84 -9.52
C THR A 259 6.01 -20.63 -9.45
N ASN A 260 6.57 -19.43 -9.37
CA ASN A 260 5.80 -18.20 -9.28
C ASN A 260 5.12 -17.82 -10.60
N VAL A 261 5.83 -17.93 -11.72
CA VAL A 261 5.26 -17.66 -13.05
C VAL A 261 4.11 -18.64 -13.36
N ILE A 262 4.27 -19.93 -13.05
CA ILE A 262 3.20 -20.93 -13.22
C ILE A 262 1.98 -20.58 -12.36
N ARG A 263 2.19 -20.07 -11.13
CA ARG A 263 1.08 -19.69 -10.25
C ARG A 263 0.23 -18.59 -10.89
N LEU A 264 0.87 -17.56 -11.43
CA LEU A 264 0.19 -16.47 -12.16
C LEU A 264 -0.52 -17.00 -13.41
N TYR A 265 0.16 -17.84 -14.20
CA TYR A 265 -0.42 -18.47 -15.38
C TYR A 265 -1.70 -19.26 -15.05
N LYS A 266 -1.66 -20.12 -14.01
CA LYS A 266 -2.82 -20.92 -13.58
C LYS A 266 -3.99 -20.05 -13.12
N GLN A 267 -3.69 -18.97 -12.38
CA GLN A 267 -4.70 -17.99 -11.96
C GLN A 267 -5.33 -17.29 -13.17
N ALA A 268 -4.51 -16.89 -14.15
CA ALA A 268 -4.96 -16.19 -15.35
C ALA A 268 -5.93 -17.04 -16.20
N ILE A 269 -5.72 -18.35 -16.30
CA ILE A 269 -6.64 -19.29 -16.99
C ILE A 269 -7.79 -19.80 -16.13
N GLY A 270 -7.99 -19.27 -14.91
CA GLY A 270 -9.09 -19.66 -14.02
C GLY A 270 -8.97 -21.07 -13.43
N GLN A 271 -7.78 -21.68 -13.45
CA GLN A 271 -7.57 -22.97 -12.79
C GLN A 271 -7.52 -22.78 -11.27
N ARG A 272 -8.41 -23.49 -10.56
CA ARG A 272 -8.41 -23.55 -9.10
C ARG A 272 -7.10 -24.20 -8.63
N LEU A 273 -6.26 -23.41 -7.98
CA LEU A 273 -5.06 -23.94 -7.33
C LEU A 273 -5.50 -24.82 -6.14
N PRO A 274 -4.95 -26.03 -5.96
CA PRO A 274 -5.12 -26.73 -4.69
C PRO A 274 -4.49 -25.86 -3.59
N ASP A 275 -5.21 -25.65 -2.50
CA ASP A 275 -4.68 -24.99 -1.29
C ASP A 275 -3.43 -25.76 -0.85
N LEU A 276 -2.24 -25.26 -1.19
CA LEU A 276 -0.99 -25.87 -0.78
C LEU A 276 -0.48 -25.19 0.50
N PRO A 277 -0.05 -25.97 1.51
CA PRO A 277 0.44 -25.45 2.77
C PRO A 277 1.70 -24.61 2.53
N ILE A 278 1.76 -23.46 3.19
CA ILE A 278 2.95 -22.63 3.25
C ILE A 278 4.06 -23.47 3.90
N MET A 279 5.07 -23.88 3.12
CA MET A 279 6.28 -24.50 3.66
C MET A 279 7.15 -23.41 4.30
N VAL A 280 6.95 -23.22 5.60
CA VAL A 280 7.94 -22.60 6.48
C VAL A 280 9.00 -23.66 6.79
N PRO A 281 10.32 -23.36 6.78
CA PRO A 281 11.34 -24.35 7.09
C PRO A 281 11.12 -24.94 8.48
N THR A 282 10.98 -26.25 8.53
CA THR A 282 10.75 -27.06 9.73
C THR A 282 11.90 -26.88 10.71
N VAL A 283 11.65 -26.22 11.83
CA VAL A 283 12.40 -26.47 13.07
C VAL A 283 11.67 -27.58 13.80
N SER A 284 12.42 -28.62 14.15
CA SER A 284 11.95 -29.88 14.72
C SER A 284 10.96 -29.73 15.87
N SER A 285 9.82 -30.41 15.70
CA SER A 285 8.96 -31.08 16.69
C SER A 285 9.03 -30.64 18.16
N CYS A 286 7.88 -30.18 18.68
CA CYS A 286 7.21 -30.81 19.82
C CYS A 286 5.71 -30.45 19.77
N ALA A 287 4.87 -31.41 20.18
CA ALA A 287 3.46 -31.52 19.87
C ALA A 287 2.54 -30.59 20.68
N GLY A 288 1.40 -30.26 20.06
CA GLY A 288 0.10 -30.01 20.71
C GLY A 288 -0.10 -28.64 21.36
N GLU A 289 -0.97 -27.81 20.77
CA GLU A 289 -2.18 -27.24 21.41
C GLU A 289 -2.86 -26.19 20.51
N ALA A 290 -4.14 -25.95 20.80
CA ALA A 290 -5.13 -25.29 19.97
C ALA A 290 -4.88 -23.80 19.64
N VAL A 291 -5.63 -23.34 18.62
CA VAL A 291 -5.91 -21.94 18.20
C VAL A 291 -5.54 -20.89 19.26
N GLY A 292 -4.48 -20.13 19.00
CA GLY A 292 -4.01 -19.05 19.88
C GLY A 292 -3.67 -17.79 19.08
N SER A 293 -4.15 -16.65 19.59
CA SER A 293 -3.76 -15.28 19.21
C SER A 293 -2.31 -15.17 18.76
N GLU A 294 -2.04 -14.50 17.63
CA GLU A 294 -0.67 -14.10 17.26
C GLU A 294 -0.08 -13.26 18.40
N LYS A 295 0.83 -13.85 19.18
CA LYS A 295 1.47 -13.18 20.31
C LYS A 295 2.59 -12.29 19.79
N PHE A 296 2.56 -11.01 20.14
CA PHE A 296 3.65 -10.06 19.87
C PHE A 296 5.00 -10.59 20.38
N SER A 297 6.06 -10.40 19.60
CA SER A 297 7.44 -10.70 20.04
C SER A 297 7.88 -9.79 21.19
N GLN A 298 9.04 -10.07 21.82
CA GLN A 298 9.55 -9.19 22.88
C GLN A 298 9.86 -7.78 22.35
N GLU A 299 10.38 -7.72 21.12
CA GLU A 299 10.70 -6.51 20.40
C GLU A 299 9.43 -5.73 20.01
N ASP A 300 8.38 -6.42 19.56
CA ASP A 300 7.07 -5.81 19.28
C ASP A 300 6.48 -5.22 20.56
N ASN A 301 6.48 -5.99 21.65
CA ASN A 301 6.00 -5.52 22.94
C ASN A 301 6.80 -4.30 23.44
N LYS A 302 8.10 -4.23 23.16
CA LYS A 302 8.89 -3.03 23.44
C LYS A 302 8.44 -1.84 22.59
N CYS A 303 8.28 -2.03 21.28
CA CYS A 303 7.78 -0.99 20.38
C CYS A 303 6.39 -0.49 20.79
N ILE A 304 5.48 -1.38 21.16
CA ILE A 304 4.13 -1.05 21.62
C ILE A 304 4.17 -0.25 22.91
N ARG A 305 5.01 -0.65 23.88
CA ARG A 305 5.21 0.11 25.13
C ARG A 305 5.71 1.52 24.85
N ASP A 306 6.70 1.67 23.97
CA ASP A 306 7.25 2.98 23.63
C ASP A 306 6.26 3.80 22.79
N LEU A 307 5.40 3.17 21.98
CA LEU A 307 4.36 3.85 21.22
C LEU A 307 3.26 4.40 22.15
N CYS A 308 2.84 3.60 23.13
CA CYS A 308 1.73 3.87 24.04
C CYS A 308 2.07 4.93 25.10
N ILE A 309 1.55 6.15 24.95
CA ILE A 309 1.65 7.20 25.99
C ILE A 309 0.57 7.00 27.07
N THR A 310 -0.62 6.61 26.65
CA THR A 310 -1.80 6.31 27.48
C THR A 310 -2.64 5.27 26.73
N ASP A 311 -3.45 4.50 27.45
CA ASP A 311 -4.47 3.64 26.84
C ASP A 311 -5.79 4.41 26.72
N PRO A 312 -6.24 4.77 25.50
CA PRO A 312 -7.46 5.55 25.34
C PRO A 312 -8.72 4.85 25.89
N ARG A 313 -8.72 3.51 26.03
CA ARG A 313 -9.84 2.76 26.65
C ARG A 313 -9.96 3.06 28.13
N LEU A 314 -8.83 3.10 28.84
CA LEU A 314 -8.80 3.48 30.25
C LEU A 314 -9.14 4.96 30.43
N ASP A 315 -8.73 5.82 29.49
CA ASP A 315 -9.13 7.22 29.49
C ASP A 315 -10.65 7.37 29.33
N LYS A 316 -11.27 6.65 28.39
CA LYS A 316 -12.73 6.62 28.22
C LYS A 316 -13.42 6.19 29.51
N GLU A 317 -13.01 5.07 30.10
CA GLU A 317 -13.61 4.54 31.33
C GLU A 317 -13.49 5.56 32.50
N ARG A 318 -12.33 6.20 32.65
CA ARG A 318 -12.11 7.25 33.65
C ARG A 318 -12.98 8.48 33.38
N ILE A 319 -13.09 8.93 32.12
CA ILE A 319 -13.92 10.08 31.74
C ILE A 319 -15.37 9.81 32.08
N GLU A 320 -15.90 8.64 31.70
CA GLU A 320 -17.27 8.23 31.96
C GLU A 320 -17.56 8.22 33.47
N LYS A 321 -16.70 7.56 34.27
CA LYS A 321 -16.83 7.54 35.73
C LYS A 321 -16.83 8.94 36.34
N THR A 322 -15.89 9.78 35.89
CA THR A 322 -15.72 11.15 36.42
C THR A 322 -16.90 12.06 36.06
N LYS A 323 -17.56 11.80 34.93
CA LYS A 323 -18.70 12.59 34.42
C LYS A 323 -20.07 12.00 34.78
N GLY A 324 -20.13 11.03 35.70
CA GLY A 324 -21.38 10.50 36.24
C GLY A 324 -21.93 9.25 35.54
N GLY A 325 -21.13 8.61 34.70
CA GLY A 325 -21.49 7.43 33.91
C GLY A 325 -21.97 7.77 32.50
N LEU A 326 -22.15 6.72 31.68
CA LEU A 326 -22.70 6.82 30.34
C LEU A 326 -24.14 6.27 30.34
N ASP A 327 -25.12 7.15 30.21
CA ASP A 327 -26.52 6.79 30.07
C ASP A 327 -26.95 6.81 28.59
N GLN A 328 -27.73 5.82 28.15
CA GLN A 328 -28.17 5.74 26.75
C GLN A 328 -29.04 6.95 26.35
N GLY A 329 -29.87 7.46 27.27
CA GLY A 329 -30.69 8.65 27.05
C GLY A 329 -29.86 9.90 26.74
N SER A 330 -28.64 9.99 27.26
CA SER A 330 -27.76 11.15 27.09
C SER A 330 -27.21 11.34 25.66
N TYR A 331 -27.17 10.29 24.83
CA TYR A 331 -26.63 10.36 23.47
C TYR A 331 -27.53 9.79 22.38
N ARG A 332 -28.53 8.95 22.70
CA ARG A 332 -29.35 8.22 21.71
C ARG A 332 -29.90 9.10 20.59
N TRP A 333 -30.27 10.33 20.89
CA TRP A 333 -30.79 11.29 19.91
C TRP A 333 -29.86 11.48 18.70
N ILE A 334 -28.54 11.35 18.87
CA ILE A 334 -27.57 11.49 17.76
C ILE A 334 -27.70 10.36 16.74
N LEU A 335 -28.05 9.16 17.17
CA LEU A 335 -28.14 7.98 16.31
C LEU A 335 -29.30 8.09 15.31
N GLU A 336 -30.32 8.85 15.70
CA GLU A 336 -31.51 9.15 14.91
C GLU A 336 -31.37 10.48 14.14
N HIS A 337 -30.31 11.25 14.39
CA HIS A 337 -30.10 12.54 13.77
C HIS A 337 -29.73 12.40 12.28
N PRO A 338 -30.37 13.14 11.35
CA PRO A 338 -30.15 12.98 9.90
C PRO A 338 -28.69 13.14 9.48
N ASP A 339 -27.98 14.09 10.07
CA ASP A 339 -26.56 14.34 9.77
C ASP A 339 -25.65 13.20 10.21
N PHE A 340 -25.94 12.57 11.35
CA PHE A 340 -25.18 11.40 11.81
C PHE A 340 -25.44 10.20 10.91
N GLN A 341 -26.71 9.93 10.56
CA GLN A 341 -27.07 8.86 9.62
C GLN A 341 -26.46 9.10 8.25
N ARG A 342 -26.50 10.34 7.75
CA ARG A 342 -25.82 10.72 6.51
C ARG A 342 -24.34 10.42 6.59
N TRP A 343 -23.64 10.83 7.65
CA TRP A 343 -22.23 10.50 7.79
C TRP A 343 -21.98 8.99 7.90
N ARG A 344 -22.79 8.25 8.66
CA ARG A 344 -22.61 6.81 8.89
C ARG A 344 -22.89 5.97 7.65
N ASP A 345 -23.94 6.29 6.91
CA ASP A 345 -24.49 5.43 5.86
C ASP A 345 -24.05 5.87 4.45
N ASN A 346 -23.62 7.13 4.25
CA ASN A 346 -23.18 7.63 2.95
C ASN A 346 -21.70 7.29 2.64
N HIS A 347 -21.43 6.89 1.39
CA HIS A 347 -20.09 6.61 0.86
C HIS A 347 -19.32 7.84 0.31
N GLU A 348 -19.84 9.05 0.46
CA GLU A 348 -19.13 10.28 0.11
C GLU A 348 -18.72 11.05 1.36
N THR A 349 -19.60 11.07 2.37
CA THR A 349 -19.33 11.79 3.62
C THR A 349 -18.33 11.02 4.47
N ARG A 350 -17.18 11.64 4.77
CA ARG A 350 -16.07 10.98 5.48
C ARG A 350 -15.73 11.61 6.82
N LEU A 351 -16.24 12.82 7.07
CA LEU A 351 -15.96 13.58 8.27
C LEU A 351 -17.27 14.06 8.92
N LEU A 352 -17.51 13.62 10.16
CA LEU A 352 -18.50 14.20 11.06
C LEU A 352 -17.79 15.15 12.00
N TRP A 353 -18.22 16.40 12.02
CA TRP A 353 -17.62 17.43 12.84
C TRP A 353 -18.64 17.97 13.84
N ILE A 354 -18.41 17.72 15.13
CA ILE A 354 -19.32 18.06 16.23
C ILE A 354 -18.77 19.27 16.97
N THR A 355 -19.51 20.38 16.95
CA THR A 355 -19.13 21.61 17.65
C THR A 355 -20.08 21.93 18.80
N GLY A 356 -19.55 22.63 19.80
CA GLY A 356 -20.38 23.20 20.85
C GLY A 356 -19.56 23.79 21.98
N ASP A 357 -20.19 24.60 22.81
CA ASP A 357 -19.55 25.30 23.90
C ASP A 357 -19.12 24.34 25.03
N PRO A 358 -18.22 24.77 25.93
CA PRO A 358 -17.88 24.01 27.13
C PRO A 358 -19.13 23.58 27.91
N GLY A 359 -19.15 22.34 28.40
CA GLY A 359 -20.27 21.81 29.19
C GLY A 359 -21.49 21.30 28.40
N LYS A 360 -21.53 21.42 27.08
CA LYS A 360 -22.67 20.95 26.24
C LYS A 360 -22.74 19.44 26.01
N GLY A 361 -21.90 18.66 26.66
CA GLY A 361 -21.95 17.19 26.58
C GLY A 361 -21.20 16.53 25.41
N LYS A 362 -20.41 17.27 24.60
CA LYS A 362 -19.63 16.72 23.46
C LYS A 362 -18.89 15.40 23.79
N THR A 363 -18.07 15.40 24.84
CA THR A 363 -17.30 14.20 25.22
C THR A 363 -18.22 13.01 25.55
N ILE A 364 -19.32 13.23 26.28
CA ILE A 364 -20.27 12.16 26.62
C ILE A 364 -20.99 11.65 25.38
N LEU A 365 -21.34 12.56 24.46
CA LEU A 365 -21.90 12.22 23.16
C LEU A 365 -20.94 11.32 22.36
N LEU A 366 -19.66 11.68 22.30
CA LEU A 366 -18.62 10.87 21.64
C LEU A 366 -18.40 9.52 22.33
N CYS A 367 -18.42 9.46 23.67
CA CYS A 367 -18.39 8.18 24.40
C CYS A 367 -19.57 7.28 24.01
N GLY A 368 -20.76 7.85 23.86
CA GLY A 368 -21.95 7.15 23.38
C GLY A 368 -21.81 6.64 21.95
N ILE A 369 -21.30 7.47 21.03
CA ILE A 369 -21.01 7.07 19.65
C ILE A 369 -19.99 5.92 19.63
N ILE A 370 -18.89 6.02 20.37
CA ILE A 370 -17.88 4.96 20.49
C ILE A 370 -18.54 3.68 20.99
N HIS A 371 -19.36 3.76 22.05
CA HIS A 371 -20.05 2.60 22.61
C HIS A 371 -20.97 1.88 21.60
N GLU A 372 -21.62 2.61 20.69
CA GLU A 372 -22.42 2.01 19.62
C GLU A 372 -21.57 1.44 18.49
N LEU A 373 -20.44 2.09 18.16
CA LEU A 373 -19.52 1.61 17.13
C LEU A 373 -18.75 0.35 17.59
N GLU A 374 -18.46 0.20 18.89
CA GLU A 374 -17.87 -1.00 19.50
C GLU A 374 -18.74 -2.25 19.31
N LYS A 375 -20.06 -2.07 19.11
CA LYS A 375 -21.02 -3.17 18.90
C LYS A 375 -21.11 -3.64 17.45
N LEU A 376 -20.44 -2.96 16.52
CA LEU A 376 -20.46 -3.31 15.11
C LEU A 376 -19.67 -4.60 14.83
N ASP A 377 -19.72 -5.08 13.58
CA ASP A 377 -19.10 -6.34 13.16
C ASP A 377 -17.62 -6.41 13.56
N ALA A 378 -17.13 -7.62 13.84
CA ALA A 378 -15.77 -7.88 14.33
C ALA A 378 -14.65 -7.44 13.36
N LYS A 379 -14.99 -7.11 12.11
CA LYS A 379 -14.07 -6.56 11.10
C LYS A 379 -13.94 -5.03 11.17
N THR A 380 -14.77 -4.37 11.97
CA THR A 380 -14.76 -2.92 12.17
C THR A 380 -13.60 -2.55 13.07
N HIS A 381 -12.80 -1.57 12.64
CA HIS A 381 -11.71 -1.05 13.45
C HIS A 381 -12.11 0.30 14.03
N LEU A 382 -11.94 0.48 15.33
CA LEU A 382 -12.34 1.69 16.03
C LEU A 382 -11.18 2.23 16.85
N SER A 383 -10.66 3.39 16.46
CA SER A 383 -9.56 4.02 17.17
C SER A 383 -9.92 5.44 17.56
N TYR A 384 -9.62 5.80 18.80
CA TYR A 384 -10.03 7.08 19.36
C TYR A 384 -9.01 7.65 20.34
N PHE A 385 -9.04 8.98 20.49
CA PHE A 385 -8.18 9.69 21.41
C PHE A 385 -8.91 10.88 22.05
N PHE A 386 -8.73 11.07 23.36
CA PHE A 386 -9.33 12.16 24.11
C PHE A 386 -8.26 13.17 24.52
N LEU A 387 -8.30 14.37 23.94
CA LEU A 387 -7.49 15.48 24.42
C LEU A 387 -8.11 16.01 25.73
N GLN A 388 -7.26 16.31 26.71
CA GLN A 388 -7.73 16.72 28.04
C GLN A 388 -6.91 17.87 28.56
N ALA A 389 -7.54 19.04 28.73
CA ALA A 389 -6.91 20.27 29.25
C ALA A 389 -6.01 20.06 30.48
N THR A 390 -6.35 19.10 31.35
CA THR A 390 -5.67 18.82 32.61
C THR A 390 -4.35 18.05 32.47
N ASN A 391 -4.00 17.55 31.27
CA ASN A 391 -2.77 16.79 31.07
C ASN A 391 -1.97 17.29 29.85
N SER A 392 -1.10 18.27 30.10
CA SER A 392 -0.27 18.89 29.06
C SER A 392 0.68 17.91 28.35
N ARG A 393 1.00 16.74 28.94
CA ARG A 393 1.89 15.75 28.32
C ARG A 393 1.25 15.01 27.14
N ILE A 394 -0.08 14.90 27.12
CA ILE A 394 -0.83 14.14 26.09
C ILE A 394 -1.59 15.04 25.10
N ASN A 395 -1.48 16.35 25.25
CA ASN A 395 -2.20 17.34 24.44
C ASN A 395 -1.39 17.81 23.22
N THR A 396 -0.79 16.88 22.49
CA THR A 396 0.00 17.17 21.28
C THR A 396 -0.48 16.35 20.11
N ALA A 397 -0.29 16.87 18.90
CA ALA A 397 -0.62 16.14 17.68
C ALA A 397 0.14 14.80 17.57
N ILE A 398 1.37 14.74 18.09
CA ILE A 398 2.15 13.51 18.21
C ILE A 398 1.45 12.50 19.12
N ALA A 399 0.95 12.94 20.28
CA ALA A 399 0.26 12.07 21.22
C ALA A 399 -1.04 11.50 20.64
N VAL A 400 -1.80 12.33 19.91
CA VAL A 400 -3.00 11.90 19.17
C VAL A 400 -2.64 10.79 18.18
N LEU A 401 -1.63 10.99 17.33
CA LEU A 401 -1.24 9.96 16.35
C LEU A 401 -0.75 8.68 17.03
N ARG A 402 0.05 8.79 18.09
CA ARG A 402 0.54 7.62 18.86
C ARG A 402 -0.60 6.80 19.44
N GLY A 403 -1.57 7.45 20.07
CA GLY A 403 -2.75 6.78 20.64
C GLY A 403 -3.64 6.15 19.57
N LEU A 404 -3.85 6.83 18.44
CA LEU A 404 -4.63 6.27 17.33
C LEU A 404 -3.97 5.02 16.73
N ILE A 405 -2.66 5.08 16.48
CA ILE A 405 -1.89 3.94 15.97
C ILE A 405 -1.91 2.79 16.98
N TYR A 406 -1.73 3.08 18.27
CA TYR A 406 -1.72 2.07 19.33
C TYR A 406 -2.99 1.21 19.32
N LEU A 407 -4.18 1.82 19.30
CA LEU A 407 -5.43 1.08 19.28
C LEU A 407 -5.63 0.26 18.00
N LEU A 408 -5.21 0.79 16.84
CA LEU A 408 -5.31 0.05 15.57
C LEU A 408 -4.41 -1.20 15.62
N VAL A 409 -3.17 -1.05 16.10
CA VAL A 409 -2.23 -2.16 16.24
C VAL A 409 -2.70 -3.20 17.25
N ASP A 410 -3.33 -2.78 18.34
CA ASP A 410 -3.90 -3.69 19.34
C ASP A 410 -5.05 -4.54 18.75
N GLN A 411 -5.92 -3.92 17.93
CA GLN A 411 -7.03 -4.61 17.25
C GLN A 411 -6.57 -5.50 16.09
N GLN A 412 -5.55 -5.07 15.35
CA GLN A 412 -4.96 -5.84 14.25
C GLN A 412 -3.43 -5.91 14.43
N PRO A 413 -2.94 -6.96 15.11
CA PRO A 413 -1.52 -7.11 15.46
C PRO A 413 -0.54 -6.95 14.30
N LEU A 414 -0.90 -7.40 13.09
CA LEU A 414 -0.06 -7.28 11.90
C LEU A 414 0.30 -5.83 11.53
N LEU A 415 -0.47 -4.85 11.98
CA LEU A 415 -0.18 -3.43 11.74
C LEU A 415 1.10 -2.95 12.45
N ILE A 416 1.59 -3.70 13.46
CA ILE A 416 2.84 -3.41 14.15
C ILE A 416 4.02 -3.33 13.18
N LEU A 417 3.96 -4.05 12.06
CA LEU A 417 4.98 -4.06 11.01
C LEU A 417 5.22 -2.66 10.43
N TYR A 418 4.18 -1.84 10.29
CA TYR A 418 4.30 -0.45 9.83
C TYR A 418 5.04 0.43 10.84
N VAL A 419 4.82 0.18 12.13
CA VAL A 419 5.48 0.90 13.22
C VAL A 419 6.95 0.47 13.31
N ARG A 420 7.21 -0.85 13.41
CA ARG A 420 8.54 -1.47 13.50
C ARG A 420 9.47 -1.05 12.35
N LYS A 421 8.95 -0.97 11.12
CA LYS A 421 9.70 -0.50 9.95
C LYS A 421 10.38 0.87 10.15
N LYS A 422 9.78 1.76 10.94
CA LYS A 422 10.38 3.04 11.30
C LYS A 422 11.00 3.06 12.69
N TYR A 423 10.49 2.24 13.62
CA TYR A 423 10.93 2.21 15.01
C TYR A 423 12.27 1.50 15.18
N ASP A 424 12.52 0.38 14.49
CA ASP A 424 13.70 -0.47 14.71
C ASP A 424 15.05 0.26 14.61
N PRO A 425 15.26 1.21 13.68
CA PRO A 425 16.52 1.95 13.59
C PRO A 425 16.74 2.98 14.71
N PHE A 426 15.66 3.45 15.36
CA PHE A 426 15.71 4.62 16.26
C PHE A 426 15.24 4.31 17.69
N GLY A 427 14.53 3.21 17.91
CA GLY A 427 13.87 2.89 19.16
C GLY A 427 12.89 3.97 19.62
N GLU A 428 12.75 4.13 20.94
CA GLU A 428 11.93 5.15 21.60
C GLU A 428 12.15 6.57 21.04
N SER A 429 13.40 6.89 20.67
CA SER A 429 13.77 8.21 20.15
C SER A 429 13.03 8.59 18.87
N LEU A 430 12.45 7.62 18.14
CA LEU A 430 11.57 7.89 16.99
C LEU A 430 10.42 8.83 17.36
N PHE A 431 9.85 8.65 18.56
CA PHE A 431 8.60 9.30 18.96
C PHE A 431 8.80 10.67 19.62
N ASP A 432 10.04 10.98 20.02
CA ASP A 432 10.36 12.19 20.79
C ASP A 432 11.38 13.10 20.08
N ASN A 433 11.87 12.74 18.90
CA ASN A 433 12.79 13.57 18.12
C ASN A 433 12.09 14.62 17.23
N THR A 434 12.86 15.53 16.63
CA THR A 434 12.35 16.60 15.74
C THR A 434 11.57 16.07 14.53
N ASN A 435 11.80 14.82 14.12
CA ASN A 435 11.15 14.17 12.99
C ASN A 435 9.96 13.28 13.39
N ALA A 436 9.59 13.22 14.68
CA ALA A 436 8.55 12.34 15.21
C ALA A 436 7.21 12.53 14.48
N TRP A 437 6.81 13.78 14.23
CA TRP A 437 5.61 14.09 13.44
C TRP A 437 5.63 13.43 12.06
N THR A 438 6.72 13.64 11.31
CA THR A 438 6.89 13.07 9.95
C THR A 438 6.94 11.55 9.97
N ALA A 439 7.56 10.97 11.01
CA ALA A 439 7.59 9.53 11.21
C ALA A 439 6.17 8.97 11.42
N LEU A 440 5.44 9.51 12.40
CA LEU A 440 4.10 9.07 12.79
C LEU A 440 3.06 9.28 11.68
N VAL A 441 3.06 10.44 11.02
CA VAL A 441 2.18 10.69 9.86
C VAL A 441 2.39 9.61 8.79
N GLY A 442 3.64 9.26 8.49
CA GLY A 442 3.90 8.20 7.52
C GLY A 442 3.54 6.80 8.03
N ILE A 443 3.60 6.53 9.33
CA ILE A 443 3.17 5.24 9.90
C ILE A 443 1.65 5.13 9.78
N ILE A 444 0.90 6.09 10.33
CA ILE A 444 -0.56 6.05 10.31
C ILE A 444 -1.09 6.10 8.88
N THR A 445 -0.49 6.87 7.97
CA THR A 445 -0.93 6.90 6.56
C THR A 445 -0.80 5.51 5.92
N ASN A 446 0.30 4.79 6.16
CA ASN A 446 0.47 3.44 5.64
C ASN A 446 -0.50 2.45 6.28
N ILE A 447 -0.74 2.57 7.60
CA ILE A 447 -1.75 1.76 8.30
C ILE A 447 -3.12 1.99 7.70
N LEU A 448 -3.54 3.24 7.55
CA LEU A 448 -4.84 3.62 6.97
C LEU A 448 -5.01 3.22 5.49
N GLN A 449 -3.93 2.82 4.83
CA GLN A 449 -3.94 2.27 3.47
C GLN A 449 -3.76 0.74 3.45
N ASP A 450 -3.66 0.09 4.62
CA ASP A 450 -3.61 -1.36 4.72
C ASP A 450 -4.93 -1.95 4.21
N PRO A 451 -4.89 -2.91 3.28
CA PRO A 451 -6.11 -3.45 2.68
C PRO A 451 -6.93 -4.33 3.61
N ASN A 452 -6.39 -4.75 4.76
CA ASN A 452 -7.14 -5.49 5.77
C ASN A 452 -7.89 -4.57 6.74
N LEU A 453 -7.64 -3.25 6.70
CA LEU A 453 -8.43 -2.26 7.41
C LEU A 453 -9.72 -1.96 6.63
N TYR A 454 -10.74 -2.78 6.90
CA TYR A 454 -12.11 -2.56 6.45
C TYR A 454 -12.88 -1.74 7.50
N ASN A 455 -13.75 -0.82 7.05
CA ASN A 455 -14.63 -0.01 7.92
C ASN A 455 -13.94 0.52 9.19
N THR A 456 -13.09 1.54 9.02
CA THR A 456 -12.31 2.12 10.12
C THR A 456 -12.93 3.43 10.60
N TYR A 457 -13.20 3.53 11.89
CA TYR A 457 -13.68 4.74 12.54
C TYR A 457 -12.57 5.36 13.39
N LEU A 458 -12.27 6.64 13.14
CA LEU A 458 -11.23 7.39 13.83
C LEU A 458 -11.87 8.58 14.54
N ILE A 459 -11.71 8.66 15.86
CA ILE A 459 -12.42 9.65 16.68
C ILE A 459 -11.43 10.48 17.50
N ILE A 460 -11.54 11.80 17.43
CA ILE A 460 -10.74 12.71 18.25
C ILE A 460 -11.68 13.65 19.00
N ASP A 461 -11.68 13.55 20.33
CA ASP A 461 -12.42 14.47 21.19
C ASP A 461 -11.55 15.68 21.58
N ALA A 462 -12.18 16.86 21.58
CA ALA A 462 -11.63 18.12 22.06
C ALA A 462 -10.35 18.57 21.33
N LEU A 463 -10.37 18.64 19.99
CA LEU A 463 -9.25 19.11 19.17
C LEU A 463 -8.71 20.49 19.58
N ASP A 464 -9.57 21.37 20.13
CA ASP A 464 -9.17 22.68 20.63
C ASP A 464 -8.20 22.63 21.81
N GLU A 465 -8.11 21.50 22.51
CA GLU A 465 -7.17 21.28 23.62
C GLU A 465 -5.78 20.84 23.14
N CYS A 466 -5.55 20.68 21.83
CA CYS A 466 -4.24 20.34 21.27
C CYS A 466 -3.30 21.56 21.27
N VAL A 467 -2.31 21.54 22.18
CA VAL A 467 -1.42 22.69 22.43
C VAL A 467 -0.28 22.79 21.41
N LEU A 468 0.20 21.65 20.89
CA LEU A 468 1.32 21.59 19.94
C LEU A 468 0.95 20.80 18.68
N GLY A 469 1.14 21.40 17.50
CA GLY A 469 0.96 20.75 16.20
C GLY A 469 -0.49 20.68 15.68
N LEU A 470 -1.41 21.49 16.24
CA LEU A 470 -2.82 21.47 15.85
C LEU A 470 -3.02 21.79 14.35
N SER A 471 -2.27 22.76 13.82
CA SER A 471 -2.38 23.14 12.40
C SER A 471 -2.05 21.97 11.48
N GLU A 472 -0.95 21.28 11.76
CA GLU A 472 -0.47 20.12 11.02
C GLU A 472 -1.42 18.92 11.18
N LEU A 473 -1.98 18.74 12.37
CA LEU A 473 -3.00 17.72 12.63
C LEU A 473 -4.24 17.96 11.77
N LEU A 474 -4.77 19.18 11.74
CA LEU A 474 -5.92 19.52 10.91
C LEU A 474 -5.63 19.26 9.42
N ASP A 475 -4.46 19.66 8.91
CA ASP A 475 -4.09 19.43 7.52
C ASP A 475 -4.00 17.92 7.20
N PHE A 476 -3.48 17.12 8.14
CA PHE A 476 -3.44 15.67 8.03
C PHE A 476 -4.84 15.04 8.04
N LEU A 477 -5.74 15.47 8.93
CA LEU A 477 -7.11 14.97 9.03
C LEU A 477 -7.91 15.25 7.75
N ILE A 478 -7.81 16.48 7.23
CA ILE A 478 -8.46 16.87 5.98
C ILE A 478 -7.92 16.00 4.84
N LYS A 479 -6.61 15.86 4.72
CA LYS A 479 -5.99 15.05 3.68
C LYS A 479 -6.43 13.58 3.76
N THR A 480 -6.43 12.98 4.94
CA THR A 480 -6.78 11.55 5.11
C THR A 480 -8.26 11.26 4.93
N SER A 481 -9.15 12.21 5.25
CA SER A 481 -10.57 12.09 4.95
C SER A 481 -10.88 11.97 3.45
N LEU A 482 -9.95 12.37 2.59
CA LEU A 482 -10.06 12.28 1.13
C LEU A 482 -9.36 11.06 0.51
N ILE A 483 -8.48 10.38 1.27
CA ILE A 483 -7.60 9.33 0.74
C ILE A 483 -8.30 7.98 0.63
N SER A 484 -9.18 7.62 1.57
CA SER A 484 -9.77 6.27 1.63
C SER A 484 -11.29 6.31 1.77
N PRO A 485 -12.03 5.58 0.92
CA PRO A 485 -13.47 5.43 1.09
C PRO A 485 -13.83 4.59 2.32
N CYS A 486 -12.89 3.87 2.94
CA CYS A 486 -13.15 2.95 4.05
C CYS A 486 -12.97 3.59 5.43
N ILE A 487 -12.55 4.86 5.51
CA ILE A 487 -12.22 5.55 6.77
C ILE A 487 -13.25 6.64 7.07
N LYS A 488 -13.78 6.66 8.29
CA LYS A 488 -14.68 7.70 8.75
C LYS A 488 -14.12 8.40 9.99
N TRP A 489 -14.06 9.72 9.93
CA TRP A 489 -13.60 10.57 11.02
C TRP A 489 -14.78 11.15 11.80
N VAL A 490 -14.66 11.20 13.13
CA VAL A 490 -15.50 12.01 14.02
C VAL A 490 -14.59 12.93 14.82
N LEU A 491 -14.80 14.23 14.72
CA LEU A 491 -14.01 15.24 15.43
C LEU A 491 -14.93 16.06 16.32
N SER A 492 -14.47 16.39 17.53
CA SER A 492 -15.15 17.36 18.40
C SER A 492 -14.26 18.52 18.78
N ASN A 493 -14.81 19.73 18.86
CA ASN A 493 -14.15 20.90 19.46
C ASN A 493 -15.14 21.99 19.88
N ARG A 494 -14.65 23.01 20.58
CA ARG A 494 -15.37 24.27 20.82
C ARG A 494 -15.60 25.06 19.54
N ASN A 495 -16.53 26.01 19.56
CA ASN A 495 -16.80 26.95 18.46
C ASN A 495 -15.63 27.93 18.26
N TRP A 496 -14.51 27.46 17.72
CA TRP A 496 -13.29 28.24 17.54
C TRP A 496 -13.04 28.57 16.06
N PRO A 497 -13.00 29.86 15.67
CA PRO A 497 -12.97 30.26 14.26
C PRO A 497 -11.80 29.69 13.45
N ASP A 498 -10.62 29.53 14.06
CA ASP A 498 -9.42 29.06 13.35
C ASP A 498 -9.52 27.58 12.94
N ILE A 499 -10.13 26.75 13.78
CA ILE A 499 -10.40 25.35 13.48
C ILE A 499 -11.53 25.26 12.44
N GLU A 500 -12.57 26.06 12.61
CA GLU A 500 -13.72 26.12 11.71
C GLU A 500 -13.31 26.52 10.29
N GLU A 501 -12.50 27.57 10.11
CA GLU A 501 -12.09 28.03 8.79
C GLU A 501 -11.26 26.98 8.05
N LYS A 502 -10.41 26.21 8.75
CA LYS A 502 -9.67 25.10 8.15
C LYS A 502 -10.59 23.94 7.77
N LEU A 503 -11.43 23.47 8.69
CA LEU A 503 -12.34 22.34 8.43
C LEU A 503 -13.43 22.70 7.41
N ARG A 504 -13.79 23.99 7.28
CA ARG A 504 -14.70 24.47 6.23
C ARG A 504 -14.16 24.20 4.83
N ARG A 505 -12.85 24.20 4.65
CA ARG A 505 -12.18 23.86 3.37
C ARG A 505 -12.13 22.37 3.08
N ALA A 506 -12.41 21.51 4.06
CA ALA A 506 -12.55 20.08 3.83
C ALA A 506 -13.81 19.79 3.00
N GLY A 507 -13.66 19.15 1.85
CA GLY A 507 -14.77 18.61 1.07
C GLY A 507 -15.45 17.43 1.78
N ASN A 508 -16.72 17.17 1.47
CA ASN A 508 -17.48 15.99 1.94
C ASN A 508 -17.56 15.79 3.47
N LYS A 509 -17.82 16.88 4.21
CA LYS A 509 -18.08 16.85 5.66
C LYS A 509 -19.56 17.04 5.98
N VAL A 510 -19.92 16.64 7.19
CA VAL A 510 -21.18 16.98 7.83
C VAL A 510 -20.87 17.65 9.17
N GLY A 511 -21.36 18.88 9.36
CA GLY A 511 -21.18 19.65 10.58
C GLY A 511 -22.42 19.56 11.45
N LEU A 512 -22.24 19.29 12.74
CA LEU A 512 -23.30 19.20 13.72
C LEU A 512 -22.97 20.10 14.91
N CYS A 513 -23.73 21.19 15.04
CA CYS A 513 -23.59 22.14 16.14
C CYS A 513 -24.61 21.80 17.24
N LEU A 514 -24.12 21.57 18.45
CA LEU A 514 -24.97 21.18 19.58
C LEU A 514 -25.96 22.30 19.96
N GLU A 515 -25.58 23.57 19.83
CA GLU A 515 -26.46 24.70 20.12
C GLU A 515 -27.71 24.73 19.22
N LEU A 516 -27.56 24.31 17.96
CA LEU A 516 -28.67 24.25 17.00
C LEU A 516 -29.62 23.06 17.27
N ASN A 517 -29.22 22.15 18.15
CA ASN A 517 -29.96 20.94 18.54
C ASN A 517 -30.48 21.00 19.98
N ALA A 518 -30.67 22.21 20.52
CA ALA A 518 -31.01 22.46 21.92
C ALA A 518 -32.23 21.67 22.43
N LYS A 519 -33.24 21.42 21.58
CA LYS A 519 -34.43 20.66 21.98
C LYS A 519 -34.12 19.19 22.28
N SER A 520 -33.46 18.49 21.35
CA SER A 520 -33.04 17.09 21.52
C SER A 520 -32.05 16.94 22.68
N ILE A 521 -31.16 17.91 22.87
CA ILE A 521 -30.24 17.94 24.00
C ILE A 521 -30.98 18.15 25.32
N SER A 522 -31.99 19.03 25.36
CA SER A 522 -32.81 19.24 26.55
C SER A 522 -33.55 17.96 26.95
N GLU A 523 -34.10 17.23 25.99
CA GLU A 523 -34.76 15.93 26.24
C GLU A 523 -33.77 14.88 26.76
N ALA A 524 -32.56 14.84 26.22
CA ALA A 524 -31.48 13.97 26.69
C ALA A 524 -31.05 14.30 28.13
N ILE A 525 -30.94 15.58 28.47
CA ILE A 525 -30.62 16.04 29.83
C ILE A 525 -31.75 15.65 30.81
N SER A 526 -33.02 15.86 30.44
CA SER A 526 -34.16 15.46 31.27
C SER A 526 -34.14 13.96 31.55
N THR A 527 -33.91 13.14 30.52
CA THR A 527 -33.80 11.67 30.66
C THR A 527 -32.68 11.28 31.63
N PHE A 528 -31.51 11.90 31.51
CA PHE A 528 -30.38 11.64 32.41
C PHE A 528 -30.69 12.00 33.86
N ILE A 529 -31.34 13.15 34.10
CA ILE A 529 -31.73 13.60 35.44
C ILE A 529 -32.74 12.63 36.05
N GLU A 530 -33.73 12.17 35.28
CA GLU A 530 -34.72 11.19 35.74
C GLU A 530 -34.05 9.87 36.13
N HIS A 531 -33.16 9.35 35.29
CA HIS A 531 -32.40 8.13 35.60
C HIS A 531 -31.60 8.28 36.90
N LYS A 532 -30.84 9.37 37.06
CA LYS A 532 -30.04 9.62 38.27
C LYS A 532 -30.90 9.80 39.51
N THR A 533 -32.06 10.43 39.37
CA THR A 533 -33.02 10.56 40.46
C THR A 533 -33.54 9.18 40.88
N GLN A 534 -33.83 8.27 39.94
CA GLN A 534 -34.26 6.90 40.25
C GLN A 534 -33.16 6.06 40.91
N GLU A 535 -31.89 6.25 40.54
CA GLU A 535 -30.75 5.60 41.21
C GLU A 535 -30.58 6.06 42.67
N LEU A 536 -30.89 7.32 42.98
CA LEU A 536 -30.77 7.90 44.34
C LEU A 536 -31.95 7.56 45.26
N VAL A 537 -33.08 7.14 44.70
CA VAL A 537 -34.30 6.75 45.44
C VAL A 537 -34.28 5.26 45.83
N LYS A 538 -33.33 4.47 45.28
CA LYS A 538 -33.01 3.10 45.71
C LYS A 538 -31.91 3.12 46.77
#